data_AF-A0A381X1U2-F1
#
_entry.id   AF-A0A381X1U2-F1
#
_cell.length_a   1.000
_cell.length_b   1.000
_cell.length_c   1.000
_cell.angle_alpha   90.00
_cell.angle_beta   90.00
_cell.angle_gamma   90.00
#
_symmetry.space_group_name_H-M   'P 1'
#
loop_
_entity.id
_entity.type
_entity.pdbx_description
1 polymer ?
#
loop_
_entity_poly.entity_id
_entity_poly.type
_entity_poly.pdbx_seq_one_letter_code
_entity_poly.pdbx_strand_id
1 'polypeptide(L)'
;MSLLYYTEEGRVIPSLGEDLTRFRHIRKTLDLPATDGTARVWILARCYPDNTAPLRLAVNGTEVVMSVGGERPGAYCWHHVDVDASALRAGANTFQLWTDTSAMDGWSIALEAGHANPGSEVSDDGGRSWRRERMGYLNAVLGEHVLRVRLEEGQDPPPPAVVWENTASPRMASLRQRLPPAALGDAPVLERVRALSSWLAGSWEHTGSGRAEQYAPWDAETLLSWAPQQRGHNGKRPIAMCVHYAAALVSAAQSVGIPARCAVLTETVNGVAGHFVAEVWEPELGKWVVVDPNTDAFFVRDGIPMSLTQIQEAGDDIRDFIEWGPGTEFQLTFPHIVEFAEGNLKNGVCFRHRSVWHRADLLTSPWMSPPGHGSLSYCETGLVWEQRDLDRGFGMFPAFADAQWFDAPPAGWE
;
A
#
# COMPACT_ATOMS: atom_id res chain seq x y z
N MET A 1 -5.38 21.93 8.05
CA MET A 1 -3.93 22.01 7.76
C MET A 1 -3.23 21.33 8.92
N SER A 2 -2.30 20.43 8.63
CA SER A 2 -1.50 19.68 9.60
C SER A 2 -0.28 19.12 8.84
N LEU A 3 0.78 18.72 9.55
CA LEU A 3 1.99 18.16 8.95
C LEU A 3 2.39 16.84 9.61
N LEU A 4 2.74 15.86 8.79
CA LEU A 4 3.28 14.57 9.23
C LEU A 4 4.81 14.58 9.32
N TYR A 5 5.32 14.09 10.45
CA TYR A 5 6.74 13.87 10.73
C TYR A 5 7.04 12.37 10.74
N TYR A 6 7.96 11.96 9.88
CA TYR A 6 8.36 10.57 9.68
C TYR A 6 9.77 10.50 9.08
N THR A 7 10.38 9.32 9.10
CA THR A 7 11.78 9.08 8.68
C THR A 7 11.93 7.82 7.83
N GLU A 8 10.83 7.18 7.43
CA GLU A 8 10.82 5.94 6.63
C GLU A 8 9.87 6.07 5.44
N GLU A 9 9.95 5.18 4.46
CA GLU A 9 9.15 5.25 3.24
C GLU A 9 7.94 4.30 3.25
N GLY A 10 7.76 3.50 4.31
CA GLY A 10 6.71 2.50 4.47
C GLY A 10 7.04 1.18 3.78
N ARG A 11 8.32 0.84 3.63
CA ARG A 11 8.76 -0.33 2.86
C ARG A 11 8.91 -1.55 3.76
N VAL A 12 7.77 -1.99 4.27
CA VAL A 12 7.66 -3.06 5.27
C VAL A 12 7.53 -4.42 4.61
N ILE A 13 8.32 -5.38 5.06
CA ILE A 13 8.12 -6.81 4.79
C ILE A 13 7.34 -7.38 5.98
N PRO A 14 6.11 -7.91 5.82
CA PRO A 14 5.27 -8.35 6.95
C PRO A 14 5.91 -9.39 7.88
N SER A 15 6.83 -10.19 7.36
CA SER A 15 7.56 -11.21 8.14
C SER A 15 8.82 -10.67 8.83
N LEU A 16 9.14 -9.38 8.66
CA LEU A 16 10.34 -8.74 9.20
C LEU A 16 9.96 -7.50 10.00
N GLY A 17 9.61 -7.72 11.27
CA GLY A 17 9.35 -6.67 12.26
C GLY A 17 10.36 -6.68 13.40
N GLU A 18 10.17 -5.75 14.33
CA GLU A 18 10.86 -5.73 15.61
C GLU A 18 9.90 -6.20 16.70
N ASP A 19 10.10 -7.43 17.18
CA ASP A 19 9.30 -7.98 18.28
C ASP A 19 9.75 -7.37 19.61
N LEU A 20 8.78 -6.91 20.40
CA LEU A 20 9.00 -6.25 21.66
C LEU A 20 8.93 -7.24 22.83
N THR A 21 9.69 -6.97 23.87
CA THR A 21 9.61 -7.66 25.17
C THR A 21 9.93 -6.66 26.29
N ARG A 22 9.82 -7.09 27.55
CA ARG A 22 10.24 -6.32 28.73
C ARG A 22 11.75 -6.02 28.79
N PHE A 23 12.52 -6.67 27.93
CA PHE A 23 13.96 -6.45 27.76
C PHE A 23 14.24 -5.76 26.42
N ARG A 24 13.44 -6.10 25.40
CA ARG A 24 13.57 -5.63 24.03
C ARG A 24 12.68 -4.43 23.77
N HIS A 25 13.25 -3.25 23.96
CA HIS A 25 12.57 -1.97 23.75
C HIS A 25 13.05 -1.37 22.44
N ILE A 26 12.19 -0.63 21.75
CA ILE A 26 12.61 0.22 20.63
C ILE A 26 12.59 1.69 21.03
N ARG A 27 13.39 2.49 20.35
CA ARG A 27 13.34 3.95 20.44
C ARG A 27 13.43 4.55 19.05
N LYS A 28 12.50 5.44 18.74
CA LYS A 28 12.54 6.31 17.56
C LYS A 28 12.78 7.74 17.99
N THR A 29 13.61 8.47 17.25
CA THR A 29 13.80 9.90 17.46
C THR A 29 13.27 10.68 16.27
N LEU A 30 12.46 11.70 16.53
CA LEU A 30 11.97 12.64 15.51
C LEU A 30 12.26 14.06 15.96
N ASP A 31 12.78 14.88 15.06
CA ASP A 31 12.90 16.32 15.27
C ASP A 31 11.57 17.00 14.94
N LEU A 32 10.98 17.66 15.95
CA LEU A 32 9.68 18.33 15.84
C LEU A 32 9.83 19.83 16.12
N PRO A 33 9.02 20.71 15.50
CA PRO A 33 8.93 22.10 15.93
C PRO A 33 8.31 22.21 17.33
N ALA A 34 8.32 23.42 17.90
CA ALA A 34 7.43 23.71 19.03
C ALA A 34 5.97 23.55 18.59
N THR A 35 5.14 23.00 19.48
CA THR A 35 3.71 22.82 19.28
C THR A 35 3.01 23.16 20.60
N ASP A 36 1.85 23.80 20.49
CA ASP A 36 0.96 24.05 21.63
C ASP A 36 -0.29 23.14 21.55
N GLY A 37 -0.46 22.42 20.43
CA GLY A 37 -1.57 21.51 20.16
C GLY A 37 -1.27 20.06 20.51
N THR A 38 -2.33 19.26 20.58
CA THR A 38 -2.22 17.81 20.77
C THR A 38 -1.59 17.16 19.53
N ALA A 39 -0.54 16.38 19.73
CA ALA A 39 0.07 15.61 18.66
C ALA A 39 -0.58 14.24 18.53
N ARG A 40 -0.78 13.75 17.31
CA ARG A 40 -1.22 12.38 17.07
C ARG A 40 -0.05 11.49 16.69
N VAL A 41 0.27 10.52 17.54
CA VAL A 41 1.33 9.53 17.30
C VAL A 41 0.71 8.30 16.67
N TRP A 42 1.12 7.97 15.45
CA TRP A 42 0.71 6.79 14.70
C TRP A 42 1.77 5.70 14.76
N ILE A 43 1.36 4.48 15.07
CA ILE A 43 2.25 3.32 15.24
C ILE A 43 1.69 2.16 14.43
N LEU A 44 2.49 1.63 13.50
CA LEU A 44 2.13 0.45 12.75
C LEU A 44 2.62 -0.79 13.52
N ALA A 45 1.70 -1.53 14.12
CA ALA A 45 2.03 -2.67 14.98
C ALA A 45 1.08 -3.84 14.78
N ARG A 46 1.62 -5.04 15.05
CA ARG A 46 0.88 -6.30 15.07
C ARG A 46 0.86 -6.85 16.49
N CYS A 47 -0.34 -7.08 17.02
CA CYS A 47 -0.54 -7.85 18.24
C CYS A 47 -0.58 -9.35 17.90
N TYR A 48 0.03 -10.18 18.73
CA TYR A 48 -0.08 -11.64 18.60
C TYR A 48 -1.47 -12.13 19.08
N PRO A 49 -2.06 -13.17 18.48
CA PRO A 49 -3.43 -13.63 18.77
C PRO A 49 -3.82 -13.83 20.24
N ASP A 50 -2.90 -14.34 21.05
CA ASP A 50 -3.17 -14.69 22.45
C ASP A 50 -2.53 -13.70 23.44
N ASN A 51 -2.01 -12.58 22.95
CA ASN A 51 -1.33 -11.61 23.79
C ASN A 51 -2.33 -10.81 24.67
N THR A 52 -2.01 -10.69 25.95
CA THR A 52 -2.75 -9.88 26.92
C THR A 52 -1.92 -8.71 27.47
N ALA A 53 -0.62 -8.66 27.16
CA ALA A 53 0.26 -7.60 27.61
C ALA A 53 0.07 -6.33 26.76
N PRO A 54 0.11 -5.14 27.38
CA PRO A 54 -0.12 -3.89 26.67
C PRO A 54 1.07 -3.55 25.77
N LEU A 55 0.79 -2.86 24.67
CA LEU A 55 1.80 -2.04 24.00
C LEU A 55 1.98 -0.77 24.82
N ARG A 56 3.20 -0.51 25.29
CA ARG A 56 3.55 0.66 26.11
C ARG A 56 4.31 1.67 25.29
N LEU A 57 4.02 2.95 25.49
CA LEU A 57 4.73 4.08 24.91
C LEU A 57 5.22 5.01 26.00
N ALA A 58 6.46 5.49 25.86
CA ALA A 58 6.95 6.67 26.56
C ALA A 58 7.43 7.72 25.57
N VAL A 59 7.05 8.98 25.79
CA VAL A 59 7.49 10.14 25.02
C VAL A 59 8.38 10.98 25.91
N ASN A 60 9.64 11.18 25.48
CA ASN A 60 10.66 11.89 26.26
C ASN A 60 10.82 11.38 27.71
N GLY A 61 10.62 10.07 27.93
CA GLY A 61 10.69 9.43 29.23
C GLY A 61 9.41 9.48 30.06
N THR A 62 8.34 10.13 29.57
CA THR A 62 7.02 10.14 30.22
C THR A 62 6.14 9.07 29.60
N GLU A 63 5.65 8.13 30.41
CA GLU A 63 4.71 7.11 29.94
C GLU A 63 3.38 7.74 29.48
N VAL A 64 2.92 7.30 28.30
CA VAL A 64 1.65 7.68 27.72
C VAL A 64 0.73 6.46 27.76
N VAL A 65 -0.49 6.65 28.26
CA VAL A 65 -1.48 5.58 28.28
C VAL A 65 -1.92 5.29 26.85
N MET A 66 -1.60 4.11 26.37
CA MET A 66 -2.11 3.61 25.09
C MET A 66 -3.40 2.83 25.33
N SER A 67 -4.46 3.18 24.60
CA SER A 67 -5.62 2.32 24.44
C SER A 67 -5.53 1.69 23.06
N VAL A 68 -5.20 0.40 23.03
CA VAL A 68 -5.21 -0.39 21.80
C VAL A 68 -6.48 -1.24 21.84
N GLY A 69 -7.32 -1.14 20.81
CA GLY A 69 -8.67 -1.72 20.81
C GLY A 69 -9.20 -1.97 19.41
N GLY A 70 -10.15 -2.92 19.28
CA GLY A 70 -10.79 -3.27 18.00
C GLY A 70 -9.89 -4.04 17.02
N GLU A 71 -8.84 -4.68 17.53
CA GLU A 71 -7.77 -5.25 16.71
C GLU A 71 -8.19 -6.51 15.96
N ARG A 72 -7.54 -6.72 14.81
CA ARG A 72 -7.44 -8.04 14.16
C ARG A 72 -6.12 -8.66 14.60
N PRO A 73 -6.12 -9.58 15.58
CA PRO A 73 -4.89 -10.15 16.06
C PRO A 73 -4.16 -10.90 14.93
N GLY A 74 -2.84 -10.83 14.93
CA GLY A 74 -1.99 -11.42 13.89
C GLY A 74 -1.80 -10.57 12.62
N ALA A 75 -2.43 -9.40 12.50
CA ALA A 75 -2.22 -8.47 11.39
C ALA A 75 -1.58 -7.15 11.84
N TYR A 76 -0.76 -6.55 10.98
CA TYR A 76 -0.28 -5.18 11.17
C TYR A 76 -1.42 -4.18 10.93
N CYS A 77 -1.71 -3.38 11.95
CA CYS A 77 -2.71 -2.33 11.94
C CYS A 77 -2.09 -1.01 12.41
N TRP A 78 -2.64 0.11 11.94
CA TRP A 78 -2.32 1.42 12.48
C TRP A 78 -3.05 1.65 13.79
N HIS A 79 -2.28 1.98 14.81
CA HIS A 79 -2.73 2.45 16.11
C HIS A 79 -2.40 3.91 16.24
N HIS A 80 -3.17 4.65 17.03
CA HIS A 80 -2.79 6.02 17.38
C HIS A 80 -3.08 6.33 18.84
N VAL A 81 -2.34 7.31 19.34
CA VAL A 81 -2.54 7.90 20.65
C VAL A 81 -2.33 9.40 20.53
N ASP A 82 -3.20 10.15 21.19
CA ASP A 82 -3.10 11.58 21.31
C ASP A 82 -2.14 11.91 22.47
N VAL A 83 -1.12 12.73 22.18
CA VAL A 83 -0.06 13.12 23.11
C VAL A 83 -0.14 14.62 23.34
N ASP A 84 -0.26 15.00 24.61
CA ASP A 84 -0.31 16.40 25.03
C ASP A 84 1.00 17.13 24.67
N ALA A 85 0.88 18.40 24.25
CA ALA A 85 2.02 19.24 23.90
C ALA A 85 3.09 19.30 25.00
N SER A 86 2.69 19.23 26.29
CA SER A 86 3.62 19.26 27.43
C SER A 86 4.55 18.04 27.51
N ALA A 87 4.23 16.93 26.85
CA ALA A 87 5.11 15.77 26.73
C ALA A 87 6.15 15.93 25.60
N LEU A 88 5.98 16.93 24.74
CA LEU A 88 6.83 17.22 23.58
C LEU A 88 7.72 18.44 23.85
N ARG A 89 8.74 18.59 23.01
CA ARG A 89 9.63 19.75 23.02
C ARG A 89 10.09 20.09 21.60
N ALA A 90 10.49 21.33 21.37
CA ALA A 90 11.16 21.68 20.12
C ALA A 90 12.50 20.92 19.99
N GLY A 91 12.79 20.42 18.78
CA GLY A 91 13.95 19.60 18.47
C GLY A 91 13.68 18.11 18.68
N ALA A 92 14.69 17.38 19.15
CA ALA A 92 14.65 15.92 19.22
C ALA A 92 13.69 15.40 20.29
N ASN A 93 12.69 14.63 19.86
CA ASN A 93 11.74 13.89 20.70
C ASN A 93 11.96 12.40 20.56
N THR A 94 11.98 11.68 21.68
CA THR A 94 12.17 10.22 21.69
C THR A 94 10.87 9.49 22.01
N PHE A 95 10.52 8.50 21.20
CA PHE A 95 9.36 7.63 21.33
C PHE A 95 9.86 6.22 21.63
N GLN A 96 9.65 5.74 22.85
CA GLN A 96 10.08 4.43 23.30
C GLN A 96 8.89 3.48 23.39
N LEU A 97 8.99 2.30 22.78
CA LEU A 97 7.93 1.29 22.79
C LEU A 97 8.45 -0.05 23.35
N TRP A 98 7.61 -0.73 24.14
CA TRP A 98 7.87 -2.06 24.69
C TRP A 98 6.57 -2.77 25.07
N THR A 99 6.67 -4.00 25.56
CA THR A 99 5.57 -4.76 26.16
C THR A 99 6.08 -5.49 27.40
N ASP A 100 5.18 -5.99 28.24
CA ASP A 100 5.53 -6.63 29.52
C ASP A 100 5.91 -8.11 29.37
N THR A 101 5.72 -8.71 28.18
CA THR A 101 6.07 -10.12 27.91
C THR A 101 7.58 -10.33 27.98
N SER A 102 8.02 -11.52 28.39
CA SER A 102 9.45 -11.89 28.34
C SER A 102 9.87 -12.50 27.01
N ALA A 103 8.93 -12.88 26.15
CA ALA A 103 9.15 -13.51 24.86
C ALA A 103 8.61 -12.66 23.72
N MET A 104 9.05 -12.96 22.49
CA MET A 104 8.65 -12.28 21.24
C MET A 104 7.28 -12.75 20.76
N ASP A 105 6.28 -12.69 21.65
CA ASP A 105 4.91 -13.17 21.47
C ASP A 105 3.87 -12.14 21.93
N GLY A 106 4.29 -10.90 22.19
CA GLY A 106 3.41 -9.81 22.60
C GLY A 106 3.02 -8.90 21.45
N TRP A 107 3.98 -8.07 21.04
CA TRP A 107 3.80 -7.05 20.00
C TRP A 107 4.98 -7.02 19.04
N SER A 108 4.69 -6.78 17.76
CA SER A 108 5.69 -6.54 16.73
C SER A 108 5.48 -5.16 16.12
N ILE A 109 6.54 -4.34 16.06
CA ILE A 109 6.52 -3.03 15.39
C ILE A 109 7.00 -3.20 13.96
N ALA A 110 6.30 -2.59 13.01
CA ALA A 110 6.71 -2.62 11.62
C ALA A 110 8.05 -1.90 11.46
N LEU A 111 8.92 -2.49 10.62
CA LEU A 111 10.29 -2.05 10.41
C LEU A 111 10.54 -1.96 8.91
N GLU A 112 11.03 -0.80 8.47
CA GLU A 112 11.61 -0.68 7.14
C GLU A 112 13.05 -1.18 7.16
N ALA A 113 13.30 -2.35 6.57
CA ALA A 113 14.63 -2.92 6.50
C ALA A 113 15.44 -2.32 5.34
N GLY A 114 16.73 -2.06 5.58
CA GLY A 114 17.64 -1.48 4.59
C GLY A 114 17.52 0.04 4.43
N HIS A 115 16.88 0.73 5.39
CA HIS A 115 16.81 2.19 5.39
C HIS A 115 18.21 2.81 5.29
N ALA A 116 18.39 3.80 4.40
CA ALA A 116 19.73 4.32 4.05
C ALA A 116 20.41 5.07 5.20
N ASN A 117 19.62 5.72 6.07
CA ASN A 117 20.13 6.49 7.21
C ASN A 117 19.21 6.31 8.42
N PRO A 118 19.19 5.14 9.08
CA PRO A 118 18.25 4.85 10.15
C PRO A 118 18.61 5.66 11.42
N GLY A 119 17.59 6.28 12.01
CA GLY A 119 17.64 6.97 13.31
C GLY A 119 17.02 6.16 14.45
N SER A 120 16.36 5.05 14.12
CA SER A 120 15.78 4.11 15.08
C SER A 120 16.81 3.26 15.82
N GLU A 121 16.48 2.88 17.05
CA GLU A 121 17.32 2.13 17.97
C GLU A 121 16.55 0.99 18.63
N VAL A 122 17.27 -0.05 19.02
CA VAL A 122 16.78 -1.16 19.84
C VAL A 122 17.66 -1.33 21.08
N SER A 123 17.04 -1.75 22.17
CA SER A 123 17.66 -2.13 23.43
C SER A 123 17.37 -3.60 23.70
N ASP A 124 18.27 -4.30 24.38
CA ASP A 124 18.03 -5.68 24.86
C ASP A 124 18.09 -5.79 26.41
N ASP A 125 18.20 -4.66 27.13
CA ASP A 125 18.33 -4.60 28.59
C ASP A 125 17.29 -3.69 29.28
N GLY A 126 16.13 -3.51 28.65
CA GLY A 126 15.02 -2.71 29.17
C GLY A 126 15.22 -1.19 29.04
N GLY A 127 16.02 -0.76 28.06
CA GLY A 127 16.26 0.64 27.71
C GLY A 127 17.50 1.26 28.35
N ARG A 128 18.40 0.46 28.93
CA ARG A 128 19.63 0.96 29.57
C ARG A 128 20.74 1.19 28.55
N SER A 129 20.82 0.36 27.52
CA SER A 129 21.75 0.52 26.39
C SER A 129 21.02 0.41 25.06
N TRP A 130 21.57 1.05 24.03
CA TRP A 130 20.90 1.23 22.74
C TRP A 130 21.87 0.98 21.58
N ARG A 131 21.36 0.33 20.52
CA ARG A 131 22.10 0.06 19.29
C ARG A 131 21.23 0.37 18.07
N ARG A 132 21.88 0.76 16.97
CA ARG A 132 21.27 1.09 15.67
C ARG A 132 21.53 0.05 14.59
N GLU A 133 22.32 -0.97 14.92
CA GLU A 133 22.68 -2.06 14.02
C GLU A 133 22.06 -3.37 14.49
N ARG A 134 21.96 -4.35 13.58
CA ARG A 134 21.49 -5.72 13.85
C ARG A 134 20.06 -5.74 14.42
N MET A 135 19.16 -4.97 13.84
CA MET A 135 17.75 -4.85 14.23
C MET A 135 16.89 -5.95 13.60
N GLY A 136 15.60 -5.92 13.93
CA GLY A 136 14.59 -6.92 13.57
C GLY A 136 14.67 -8.16 14.45
N TYR A 137 13.63 -9.01 14.40
CA TYR A 137 13.52 -10.19 15.27
C TYR A 137 14.71 -11.17 15.17
N LEU A 138 15.39 -11.24 14.02
CA LEU A 138 16.61 -12.06 13.81
C LEU A 138 17.92 -11.30 13.94
N ASN A 139 17.89 -10.02 14.32
CA ASN A 139 19.05 -9.17 14.49
C ASN A 139 19.94 -9.06 13.23
N ALA A 140 19.32 -8.96 12.06
CA ALA A 140 20.01 -9.12 10.77
C ALA A 140 20.02 -7.85 9.91
N VAL A 141 19.26 -6.82 10.27
CA VAL A 141 19.06 -5.66 9.38
C VAL A 141 19.47 -4.35 10.02
N LEU A 142 19.77 -3.37 9.19
CA LEU A 142 19.60 -1.96 9.54
C LEU A 142 18.15 -1.60 9.24
N GLY A 143 17.50 -0.79 10.06
CA GLY A 143 16.13 -0.41 9.75
C GLY A 143 15.58 0.74 10.55
N GLU A 144 14.43 1.22 10.09
CA GLU A 144 13.71 2.35 10.67
C GLU A 144 12.31 1.91 11.10
N HIS A 145 11.95 2.11 12.38
CA HIS A 145 10.63 1.72 12.87
C HIS A 145 9.54 2.62 12.28
N VAL A 146 8.41 2.02 11.91
CA VAL A 146 7.26 2.73 11.34
C VAL A 146 6.42 3.33 12.46
N LEU A 147 6.85 4.52 12.89
CA LEU A 147 6.13 5.43 13.77
C LEU A 147 6.19 6.83 13.16
N ARG A 148 5.04 7.51 13.17
CA ARG A 148 4.85 8.83 12.58
C ARG A 148 4.12 9.74 13.56
N VAL A 149 4.38 11.04 13.50
CA VAL A 149 3.74 12.03 14.38
C VAL A 149 3.09 13.10 13.51
N ARG A 150 1.80 13.35 13.70
CA ARG A 150 1.10 14.45 13.04
C ARG A 150 0.87 15.58 14.04
N LEU A 151 1.30 16.78 13.68
CA LEU A 151 1.04 18.01 14.42
C LEU A 151 -0.03 18.83 13.69
N GLU A 152 -0.85 19.57 14.44
CA GLU A 152 -1.83 20.50 13.87
C GLU A 152 -1.15 21.66 13.15
N GLU A 153 0.04 22.07 13.63
CA GLU A 153 0.83 23.09 13.00
C GLU A 153 1.52 22.59 11.73
N GLY A 154 1.53 23.45 10.71
CA GLY A 154 2.17 23.18 9.43
C GLY A 154 1.21 22.66 8.35
N GLN A 155 1.80 22.27 7.22
CA GLN A 155 1.07 21.80 6.06
C GLN A 155 1.90 20.72 5.37
N ASP A 156 1.27 19.57 5.10
CA ASP A 156 1.86 18.53 4.25
C ASP A 156 2.33 19.11 2.91
N PRO A 157 3.41 18.58 2.32
CA PRO A 157 3.85 19.00 1.00
C PRO A 157 2.74 18.77 -0.05
N PRO A 158 2.77 19.50 -1.17
CA PRO A 158 1.86 19.22 -2.28
C PRO A 158 2.03 17.76 -2.74
N PRO A 159 0.93 17.12 -3.22
CA PRO A 159 1.00 15.74 -3.66
C PRO A 159 2.03 15.58 -4.80
N PRO A 160 2.85 14.52 -4.78
CA PRO A 160 3.86 14.31 -5.81
C PRO A 160 3.20 14.12 -7.18
N ALA A 161 3.88 14.55 -8.24
CA ALA A 161 3.47 14.25 -9.60
C ALA A 161 3.59 12.74 -9.88
N VAL A 162 2.81 12.24 -10.83
CA VAL A 162 2.96 10.88 -11.31
C VAL A 162 4.28 10.74 -12.07
N VAL A 163 5.07 9.73 -11.74
CA VAL A 163 6.31 9.37 -12.43
C VAL A 163 6.01 8.26 -13.42
N TRP A 164 6.24 8.53 -14.70
CA TRP A 164 5.96 7.59 -15.80
C TRP A 164 7.16 6.72 -16.14
N GLU A 165 6.88 5.57 -16.73
CA GLU A 165 7.92 4.68 -17.21
C GLU A 165 8.67 5.25 -18.41
N ASN A 166 9.97 4.96 -18.49
CA ASN A 166 10.74 5.18 -19.72
C ASN A 166 10.36 4.13 -20.77
N THR A 167 9.44 4.47 -21.67
CA THR A 167 8.92 3.57 -22.72
C THR A 167 9.98 3.07 -23.71
N ALA A 168 11.13 3.77 -23.78
CA ALA A 168 12.30 3.38 -24.56
C ALA A 168 13.25 2.42 -23.82
N SER A 169 12.98 2.09 -22.55
CA SER A 169 13.84 1.20 -21.78
C SER A 169 13.86 -0.21 -22.40
N PRO A 170 15.01 -0.93 -22.36
CA PRO A 170 15.08 -2.30 -22.89
C PRO A 170 14.09 -3.26 -22.23
N ARG A 171 13.73 -2.99 -20.96
CA ARG A 171 12.73 -3.77 -20.21
C ARG A 171 11.33 -3.58 -20.77
N MET A 172 10.97 -2.35 -21.14
CA MET A 172 9.70 -2.07 -21.81
C MET A 172 9.64 -2.67 -23.21
N ALA A 173 10.75 -2.63 -23.95
CA ALA A 173 10.85 -3.29 -25.25
C ALA A 173 10.68 -4.81 -25.15
N SER A 174 11.25 -5.43 -24.11
CA SER A 174 11.11 -6.86 -23.83
C SER A 174 9.66 -7.22 -23.45
N LEU A 175 9.04 -6.46 -22.54
CA LEU A 175 7.65 -6.69 -22.16
C LEU A 175 6.70 -6.59 -23.36
N ARG A 176 6.89 -5.59 -24.23
CA ARG A 176 6.06 -5.39 -25.43
C ARG A 176 6.00 -6.61 -26.35
N GLN A 177 7.10 -7.37 -26.44
CA GLN A 177 7.16 -8.60 -27.26
C GLN A 177 6.32 -9.76 -26.70
N ARG A 178 5.93 -9.68 -25.43
CA ARG A 178 5.15 -10.72 -24.72
C ARG A 178 3.64 -10.42 -24.71
N LEU A 179 3.23 -9.22 -25.11
CA LEU A 179 1.84 -8.80 -25.05
C LEU A 179 0.97 -9.51 -26.10
N PRO A 180 -0.34 -9.67 -25.83
CA PRO A 180 -1.26 -10.20 -26.83
C PRO A 180 -1.28 -9.29 -28.07
N PRO A 181 -1.31 -9.84 -29.31
CA PRO A 181 -1.30 -9.03 -30.54
C PRO A 181 -2.42 -7.99 -30.61
N ALA A 182 -3.59 -8.28 -30.03
CA ALA A 182 -4.73 -7.37 -29.99
C ALA A 182 -4.52 -6.09 -29.13
N ALA A 183 -3.52 -6.08 -28.26
CA ALA A 183 -3.13 -4.89 -27.50
C ALA A 183 -2.12 -4.00 -28.25
N LEU A 184 -1.54 -4.51 -29.34
CA LEU A 184 -0.59 -3.81 -30.19
C LEU A 184 -1.31 -3.04 -31.30
N GLY A 185 -0.66 -2.04 -31.86
CA GLY A 185 -1.21 -1.23 -32.96
C GLY A 185 -2.05 -0.05 -32.49
N ASP A 186 -3.01 0.35 -33.32
CA ASP A 186 -3.76 1.61 -33.27
C ASP A 186 -5.28 1.43 -33.06
N ALA A 187 -5.71 0.22 -32.66
CA ALA A 187 -7.09 -0.01 -32.22
C ALA A 187 -7.48 0.96 -31.08
N PRO A 188 -8.77 1.24 -30.86
CA PRO A 188 -9.22 2.09 -29.77
C PRO A 188 -8.61 1.69 -28.43
N VAL A 189 -8.24 2.68 -27.61
CA VAL A 189 -7.49 2.48 -26.36
C VAL A 189 -8.18 1.44 -25.47
N LEU A 190 -9.50 1.55 -25.28
CA LEU A 190 -10.25 0.61 -24.44
C LEU A 190 -10.31 -0.82 -24.98
N GLU A 191 -10.30 -1.03 -26.30
CA GLU A 191 -10.23 -2.37 -26.89
C GLU A 191 -8.88 -3.02 -26.59
N ARG A 192 -7.80 -2.24 -26.71
CA ARG A 192 -6.44 -2.69 -26.41
C ARG A 192 -6.26 -2.97 -24.93
N VAL A 193 -6.81 -2.11 -24.07
CA VAL A 193 -6.81 -2.29 -22.61
C VAL A 193 -7.63 -3.52 -22.21
N ARG A 194 -8.79 -3.75 -22.83
CA ARG A 194 -9.57 -4.98 -22.63
C ARG A 194 -8.75 -6.21 -22.98
N ALA A 195 -8.06 -6.21 -24.13
CA ALA A 195 -7.19 -7.32 -24.51
C ALA A 195 -6.07 -7.60 -23.49
N LEU A 196 -5.46 -6.55 -22.93
CA LEU A 196 -4.47 -6.68 -21.86
C LEU A 196 -5.08 -7.24 -20.57
N SER A 197 -6.21 -6.67 -20.13
CA SER A 197 -6.93 -7.08 -18.92
C SER A 197 -7.34 -8.55 -18.97
N SER A 198 -7.98 -8.98 -20.07
CA SER A 198 -8.41 -10.36 -20.25
C SER A 198 -7.24 -11.35 -20.31
N TRP A 199 -6.16 -10.97 -20.99
CA TRP A 199 -4.95 -11.78 -21.02
C TRP A 199 -4.34 -11.96 -19.62
N LEU A 200 -4.20 -10.89 -18.84
CA LEU A 200 -3.65 -10.96 -17.49
C LEU A 200 -4.55 -11.76 -16.54
N ALA A 201 -5.86 -11.49 -16.53
CA ALA A 201 -6.81 -12.23 -15.74
C ALA A 201 -6.80 -13.73 -16.07
N GLY A 202 -6.59 -14.11 -17.33
CA GLY A 202 -6.44 -15.52 -17.74
C GLY A 202 -5.05 -16.13 -17.50
N SER A 203 -4.06 -15.36 -17.02
CA SER A 203 -2.65 -15.79 -17.00
C SER A 203 -2.23 -16.52 -15.72
N TRP A 204 -2.78 -16.19 -14.55
CA TRP A 204 -2.41 -16.87 -13.29
C TRP A 204 -3.54 -16.86 -12.26
N GLU A 205 -3.45 -17.74 -11.26
CA GLU A 205 -4.37 -17.79 -10.11
C GLU A 205 -4.04 -16.66 -9.12
N HIS A 206 -5.05 -15.91 -8.66
CA HIS A 206 -4.89 -14.99 -7.55
C HIS A 206 -4.41 -15.71 -6.28
N THR A 207 -3.27 -15.27 -5.74
CA THR A 207 -2.68 -15.86 -4.53
C THR A 207 -2.37 -14.76 -3.51
N GLY A 208 -3.20 -14.66 -2.47
CA GLY A 208 -3.02 -13.71 -1.36
C GLY A 208 -2.14 -14.22 -0.22
N SER A 209 -1.88 -13.34 0.76
CA SER A 209 -1.02 -13.59 1.93
C SER A 209 -1.52 -14.70 2.87
N GLY A 210 -2.80 -15.07 2.81
CA GLY A 210 -3.34 -16.22 3.55
C GLY A 210 -2.93 -17.59 2.98
N ARG A 211 -2.39 -17.64 1.75
CA ARG A 211 -2.02 -18.90 1.06
C ARG A 211 -0.54 -18.97 0.68
N ALA A 212 0.19 -17.88 0.83
CA ALA A 212 1.61 -17.76 0.51
C ALA A 212 2.27 -16.70 1.38
N GLU A 213 3.55 -16.86 1.67
CA GLU A 213 4.32 -15.92 2.50
C GLU A 213 5.29 -15.07 1.67
N GLN A 214 5.59 -15.50 0.45
CA GLN A 214 6.62 -14.88 -0.37
C GLN A 214 6.04 -13.85 -1.32
N TYR A 215 6.31 -12.56 -1.08
CA TYR A 215 5.82 -11.49 -1.95
C TYR A 215 6.50 -11.52 -3.34
N ALA A 216 5.71 -11.37 -4.42
CA ALA A 216 6.26 -11.21 -5.76
C ALA A 216 6.64 -9.74 -6.01
N PRO A 217 7.70 -9.45 -6.78
CA PRO A 217 8.02 -8.08 -7.17
C PRO A 217 6.95 -7.53 -8.13
N TRP A 218 6.80 -6.20 -8.15
CA TRP A 218 5.95 -5.48 -9.11
C TRP A 218 6.64 -5.39 -10.47
N ASP A 219 6.91 -6.55 -11.05
CA ASP A 219 7.69 -6.74 -12.26
C ASP A 219 6.90 -7.65 -13.19
N ALA A 220 6.30 -7.08 -14.23
CA ALA A 220 5.35 -7.78 -15.09
C ALA A 220 5.94 -9.07 -15.68
N GLU A 221 7.20 -9.05 -16.10
CA GLU A 221 7.84 -10.21 -16.70
C GLU A 221 8.12 -11.32 -15.70
N THR A 222 8.53 -10.95 -14.48
CA THR A 222 8.70 -11.87 -13.36
C THR A 222 7.36 -12.47 -12.95
N LEU A 223 6.30 -11.67 -12.86
CA LEU A 223 4.95 -12.13 -12.53
C LEU A 223 4.44 -13.17 -13.53
N LEU A 224 4.55 -12.86 -14.83
CA LEU A 224 4.18 -13.77 -15.91
C LEU A 224 5.04 -15.06 -15.94
N SER A 225 6.19 -15.07 -15.26
CA SER A 225 7.00 -16.28 -15.09
C SER A 225 6.62 -17.04 -13.81
N TRP A 226 6.55 -16.36 -12.67
CA TRP A 226 6.45 -16.98 -11.34
C TRP A 226 5.02 -17.41 -11.00
N ALA A 227 4.04 -16.55 -11.29
CA ALA A 227 2.67 -16.74 -10.83
C ALA A 227 1.97 -17.92 -11.53
N PRO A 228 2.06 -18.12 -12.86
CA PRO A 228 1.44 -19.28 -13.51
C PRO A 228 2.07 -20.61 -13.04
N GLN A 229 3.37 -20.60 -12.77
CA GLN A 229 4.10 -21.79 -12.30
C GLN A 229 3.94 -22.03 -10.79
N GLN A 230 3.37 -21.07 -10.05
CA GLN A 230 3.25 -21.10 -8.59
C GLN A 230 4.61 -21.35 -7.91
N ARG A 231 5.68 -20.81 -8.51
CA ARG A 231 7.08 -21.00 -8.11
C ARG A 231 7.83 -19.67 -8.24
N GLY A 232 8.03 -19.02 -7.10
CA GLY A 232 8.80 -17.81 -6.95
C GLY A 232 10.21 -18.06 -6.43
N HIS A 233 10.74 -17.07 -5.70
CA HIS A 233 12.06 -17.15 -5.10
C HIS A 233 12.23 -18.40 -4.21
N ASN A 234 13.35 -19.09 -4.34
CA ASN A 234 13.60 -20.35 -3.62
C ASN A 234 12.49 -21.42 -3.81
N GLY A 235 11.79 -21.40 -4.94
CA GLY A 235 10.77 -22.40 -5.33
C GLY A 235 9.47 -22.36 -4.54
N LYS A 236 9.27 -21.38 -3.65
CA LYS A 236 8.03 -21.24 -2.87
C LYS A 236 6.91 -20.65 -3.71
N ARG A 237 5.66 -20.90 -3.32
CA ARG A 237 4.52 -20.22 -3.93
C ARG A 237 4.61 -18.70 -3.69
N PRO A 238 4.53 -17.87 -4.75
CA PRO A 238 4.51 -16.42 -4.59
C PRO A 238 3.11 -15.93 -4.23
N ILE A 239 3.04 -14.86 -3.44
CA ILE A 239 1.88 -13.97 -3.37
C ILE A 239 1.82 -13.24 -4.71
N ALA A 240 0.74 -13.44 -5.45
CA ALA A 240 0.46 -12.85 -6.75
C ALA A 240 -1.04 -12.50 -6.80
N MET A 241 -1.40 -11.46 -6.07
CA MET A 241 -2.77 -10.97 -5.87
C MET A 241 -3.07 -9.67 -6.66
N CYS A 242 -4.24 -9.06 -6.44
CA CYS A 242 -4.77 -7.90 -7.19
C CYS A 242 -3.74 -6.83 -7.57
N VAL A 243 -2.90 -6.40 -6.62
CA VAL A 243 -1.81 -5.42 -6.85
C VAL A 243 -0.86 -5.81 -7.98
N HIS A 244 -0.55 -7.10 -8.12
CA HIS A 244 0.36 -7.61 -9.14
C HIS A 244 -0.28 -7.61 -10.53
N TYR A 245 -1.60 -7.87 -10.63
CA TYR A 245 -2.32 -7.73 -11.90
C TYR A 245 -2.36 -6.27 -12.34
N ALA A 246 -2.66 -5.35 -11.42
CA ALA A 246 -2.67 -3.92 -11.71
C ALA A 246 -1.28 -3.41 -12.11
N ALA A 247 -0.22 -3.78 -11.38
CA ALA A 247 1.16 -3.44 -11.73
C ALA A 247 1.57 -3.97 -13.12
N ALA A 248 1.16 -5.20 -13.45
CA ALA A 248 1.41 -5.78 -14.77
C ALA A 248 0.62 -5.07 -15.87
N LEU A 249 -0.65 -4.72 -15.64
CA LEU A 249 -1.48 -3.96 -16.59
C LEU A 249 -0.90 -2.56 -16.83
N VAL A 250 -0.51 -1.85 -15.77
CA VAL A 250 0.09 -0.51 -15.87
C VAL A 250 1.39 -0.53 -16.67
N SER A 251 2.25 -1.53 -16.43
CA SER A 251 3.49 -1.71 -17.21
C SER A 251 3.18 -2.07 -18.68
N ALA A 252 2.21 -2.95 -18.91
CA ALA A 252 1.83 -3.38 -20.25
C ALA A 252 1.21 -2.23 -21.07
N ALA A 253 0.27 -1.48 -20.48
CA ALA A 253 -0.40 -0.34 -21.10
C ALA A 253 0.61 0.75 -21.49
N GLN A 254 1.49 1.15 -20.56
CA GLN A 254 2.53 2.14 -20.86
C GLN A 254 3.49 1.66 -21.96
N SER A 255 3.77 0.34 -22.04
CA SER A 255 4.68 -0.19 -23.07
C SER A 255 4.13 -0.06 -24.48
N VAL A 256 2.82 0.11 -24.62
CA VAL A 256 2.14 0.32 -25.90
C VAL A 256 1.59 1.74 -26.06
N GLY A 257 2.08 2.69 -25.25
CA GLY A 257 1.76 4.12 -25.39
C GLY A 257 0.44 4.55 -24.73
N ILE A 258 -0.11 3.76 -23.80
CA ILE A 258 -1.33 4.10 -23.07
C ILE A 258 -0.94 4.59 -21.67
N PRO A 259 -1.21 5.85 -21.28
CA PRO A 259 -0.98 6.32 -19.93
C PRO A 259 -1.81 5.50 -18.94
N ALA A 260 -1.14 4.91 -17.95
CA ALA A 260 -1.78 4.08 -16.94
C ALA A 260 -1.09 4.26 -15.59
N ARG A 261 -1.87 4.21 -14.50
CA ARG A 261 -1.36 4.30 -13.13
C ARG A 261 -2.08 3.34 -12.20
N CYS A 262 -1.42 3.03 -11.10
CA CYS A 262 -1.92 2.13 -10.07
C CYS A 262 -2.85 2.88 -9.10
N ALA A 263 -4.04 2.33 -8.84
CA ALA A 263 -4.99 2.86 -7.86
C ALA A 263 -5.25 1.84 -6.74
N VAL A 264 -5.19 2.32 -5.51
CA VAL A 264 -5.37 1.54 -4.28
C VAL A 264 -6.71 1.90 -3.66
N LEU A 265 -7.47 0.88 -3.29
CA LEU A 265 -8.85 1.01 -2.84
C LEU A 265 -9.00 0.36 -1.47
N THR A 266 -9.81 0.95 -0.59
CA THR A 266 -10.19 0.29 0.65
C THR A 266 -11.50 0.79 1.23
N GLU A 267 -12.19 -0.09 1.95
CA GLU A 267 -13.33 0.29 2.78
C GLU A 267 -12.91 1.19 3.96
N THR A 268 -11.78 0.88 4.61
CA THR A 268 -11.21 1.60 5.76
C THR A 268 -9.69 1.33 5.88
N VAL A 269 -8.93 2.18 6.57
CA VAL A 269 -7.45 2.08 6.68
C VAL A 269 -6.95 0.76 7.27
N ASN A 270 -7.65 0.21 8.27
CA ASN A 270 -7.35 -1.07 8.91
C ASN A 270 -8.33 -2.18 8.47
N GLY A 271 -8.98 -2.02 7.32
CA GLY A 271 -9.97 -2.98 6.79
C GLY A 271 -9.34 -4.23 6.18
N VAL A 272 -10.16 -5.26 5.92
CA VAL A 272 -9.80 -6.39 5.03
C VAL A 272 -10.29 -6.18 3.60
N ALA A 273 -11.25 -5.27 3.40
CA ALA A 273 -11.92 -5.04 2.13
C ALA A 273 -11.13 -4.07 1.24
N GLY A 274 -9.82 -4.30 1.13
CA GLY A 274 -8.94 -3.59 0.20
C GLY A 274 -9.00 -4.18 -1.19
N HIS A 275 -8.66 -3.37 -2.20
CA HIS A 275 -8.45 -3.83 -3.57
C HIS A 275 -7.40 -2.96 -4.26
N PHE A 276 -6.89 -3.43 -5.38
CA PHE A 276 -5.88 -2.71 -6.16
C PHE A 276 -6.17 -2.90 -7.64
N VAL A 277 -6.37 -1.78 -8.33
CA VAL A 277 -6.80 -1.71 -9.73
C VAL A 277 -5.88 -0.79 -10.53
N ALA A 278 -6.11 -0.70 -11.83
CA ALA A 278 -5.45 0.28 -12.68
C ALA A 278 -6.44 1.37 -13.10
N GLU A 279 -5.93 2.57 -13.33
CA GLU A 279 -6.59 3.62 -14.10
C GLU A 279 -5.83 3.81 -15.41
N VAL A 280 -6.55 3.86 -16.53
CA VAL A 280 -6.00 4.18 -17.85
C VAL A 280 -6.59 5.48 -18.37
N TRP A 281 -5.80 6.28 -19.07
CA TRP A 281 -6.31 7.53 -19.66
C TRP A 281 -6.99 7.24 -21.00
N GLU A 282 -8.29 7.53 -21.10
CA GLU A 282 -9.04 7.45 -22.36
C GLU A 282 -9.13 8.86 -22.99
N PRO A 283 -8.33 9.15 -24.03
CA PRO A 283 -8.24 10.49 -24.60
C PRO A 283 -9.56 10.98 -25.22
N GLU A 284 -10.38 10.11 -25.81
CA GLU A 284 -11.64 10.53 -26.43
C GLU A 284 -12.68 10.95 -25.39
N LEU A 285 -12.62 10.36 -24.19
CA LEU A 285 -13.48 10.71 -23.05
C LEU A 285 -12.87 11.81 -22.16
N GLY A 286 -11.58 12.11 -22.33
CA GLY A 286 -10.86 13.10 -21.52
C GLY A 286 -10.84 12.76 -20.03
N LYS A 287 -10.76 11.47 -19.68
CA LYS A 287 -10.78 11.02 -18.27
C LYS A 287 -10.02 9.72 -18.04
N TRP A 288 -9.72 9.48 -16.77
CA TRP A 288 -9.25 8.19 -16.27
C TRP A 288 -10.42 7.19 -16.23
N VAL A 289 -10.19 5.98 -16.74
CA VAL A 289 -11.11 4.84 -16.73
C VAL A 289 -10.55 3.75 -15.82
N VAL A 290 -11.39 3.21 -14.94
CA VAL A 290 -10.99 2.14 -14.01
C VAL A 290 -11.03 0.79 -14.70
N VAL A 291 -9.98 0.01 -14.47
CA VAL A 291 -9.82 -1.35 -14.99
C VAL A 291 -9.36 -2.26 -13.87
N ASP A 292 -10.09 -3.35 -13.63
CA ASP A 292 -9.66 -4.41 -12.72
C ASP A 292 -9.11 -5.61 -13.51
N PRO A 293 -7.78 -5.69 -13.72
CA PRO A 293 -7.17 -6.81 -14.43
C PRO A 293 -7.13 -8.11 -13.63
N ASN A 294 -7.48 -8.11 -12.34
CA ASN A 294 -7.55 -9.33 -11.55
C ASN A 294 -8.87 -10.07 -11.80
N THR A 295 -9.96 -9.34 -12.01
CA THR A 295 -11.28 -9.95 -12.30
C THR A 295 -11.74 -9.76 -13.75
N ASP A 296 -10.96 -9.03 -14.55
CA ASP A 296 -11.29 -8.59 -15.90
C ASP A 296 -12.57 -7.73 -15.97
N ALA A 297 -12.74 -6.85 -14.99
CA ALA A 297 -13.89 -5.94 -14.92
C ALA A 297 -13.59 -4.56 -15.48
N PHE A 298 -14.48 -4.08 -16.36
CA PHE A 298 -14.68 -2.66 -16.62
C PHE A 298 -15.94 -2.19 -15.89
N PHE A 299 -15.98 -0.91 -15.53
CA PHE A 299 -17.14 -0.28 -14.91
C PHE A 299 -17.76 0.66 -15.93
N VAL A 300 -19.02 0.44 -16.29
CA VAL A 300 -19.70 1.08 -17.42
C VAL A 300 -21.09 1.53 -16.98
N ARG A 301 -21.45 2.78 -17.28
CA ARG A 301 -22.80 3.33 -17.10
C ARG A 301 -23.28 3.88 -18.44
N ASP A 302 -24.44 3.42 -18.89
CA ASP A 302 -25.05 3.83 -20.16
C ASP A 302 -24.11 3.68 -21.37
N GLY A 303 -23.30 2.60 -21.38
CA GLY A 303 -22.31 2.33 -22.42
C GLY A 303 -21.03 3.17 -22.34
N ILE A 304 -20.89 4.02 -21.31
CA ILE A 304 -19.71 4.87 -21.10
C ILE A 304 -18.89 4.32 -19.91
N PRO A 305 -17.61 3.98 -20.10
CA PRO A 305 -16.73 3.57 -19.01
C PRO A 305 -16.59 4.64 -17.94
N MET A 306 -16.49 4.23 -16.68
CA MET A 306 -16.53 5.10 -15.51
C MET A 306 -15.14 5.44 -15.00
N SER A 307 -14.98 6.67 -14.49
CA SER A 307 -13.86 7.03 -13.64
C SER A 307 -14.08 6.54 -12.21
N LEU A 308 -13.03 6.56 -11.40
CA LEU A 308 -13.11 6.13 -10.00
C LEU A 308 -14.05 7.03 -9.18
N THR A 309 -14.05 8.34 -9.46
CA THR A 309 -15.02 9.30 -8.90
C THR A 309 -16.46 8.86 -9.18
N GLN A 310 -16.76 8.48 -10.44
CA GLN A 310 -18.10 8.06 -10.84
C GLN A 310 -18.53 6.73 -10.20
N ILE A 311 -17.59 5.82 -9.93
CA ILE A 311 -17.85 4.58 -9.20
C ILE A 311 -18.15 4.88 -7.74
N GLN A 312 -17.38 5.76 -7.10
CA GLN A 312 -17.65 6.19 -5.72
C GLN A 312 -19.01 6.88 -5.57
N GLU A 313 -19.40 7.71 -6.55
CA GLU A 313 -20.72 8.36 -6.61
C GLU A 313 -21.87 7.38 -6.83
N ALA A 314 -21.60 6.23 -7.45
CA ALA A 314 -22.59 5.15 -7.60
C ALA A 314 -23.01 4.58 -6.22
N GLY A 315 -22.11 4.65 -5.24
CA GLY A 315 -22.34 4.17 -3.88
C GLY A 315 -22.22 2.66 -3.76
N ASP A 316 -23.13 2.08 -2.97
CA ASP A 316 -23.19 0.63 -2.76
C ASP A 316 -23.96 -0.05 -3.90
N ASP A 317 -23.69 -1.34 -4.12
CA ASP A 317 -24.30 -2.18 -5.17
C ASP A 317 -24.10 -1.64 -6.59
N ILE A 318 -22.88 -1.80 -7.09
CA ILE A 318 -22.46 -1.42 -8.45
C ILE A 318 -22.55 -2.58 -9.44
N ARG A 319 -23.22 -3.69 -9.09
CA ARG A 319 -23.31 -4.92 -9.90
C ARG A 319 -23.67 -4.65 -11.35
N ASP A 320 -24.67 -3.81 -11.56
CA ASP A 320 -25.23 -3.53 -12.89
C ASP A 320 -24.30 -2.64 -13.74
N PHE A 321 -23.27 -2.06 -13.13
CA PHE A 321 -22.24 -1.30 -13.84
C PHE A 321 -21.02 -2.14 -14.23
N ILE A 322 -20.97 -3.44 -13.93
CA ILE A 322 -19.78 -4.25 -14.22
C ILE A 322 -19.91 -4.99 -15.55
N GLU A 323 -19.00 -4.69 -16.47
CA GLU A 323 -18.81 -5.43 -17.71
C GLU A 323 -17.60 -6.36 -17.61
N TRP A 324 -17.88 -7.66 -17.58
CA TRP A 324 -16.89 -8.73 -17.48
C TRP A 324 -16.29 -9.06 -18.85
N GLY A 325 -14.96 -9.15 -18.90
CA GLY A 325 -14.27 -9.67 -20.07
C GLY A 325 -14.06 -11.20 -20.01
N PRO A 326 -13.52 -11.79 -21.08
CA PRO A 326 -13.32 -13.24 -21.17
C PRO A 326 -12.35 -13.82 -20.13
N GLY A 327 -11.45 -13.00 -19.56
CA GLY A 327 -10.54 -13.45 -18.50
C GLY A 327 -11.26 -13.78 -17.18
N THR A 328 -12.46 -13.24 -16.98
CA THR A 328 -13.30 -13.51 -15.79
C THR A 328 -13.62 -15.00 -15.67
N GLU A 329 -13.84 -15.72 -16.77
CA GLU A 329 -14.18 -17.15 -16.75
C GLU A 329 -13.14 -17.99 -16.01
N PHE A 330 -11.86 -17.70 -16.27
CA PHE A 330 -10.74 -18.37 -15.60
C PHE A 330 -10.70 -18.02 -14.10
N GLN A 331 -10.88 -16.74 -13.76
CA GLN A 331 -10.79 -16.27 -12.38
C GLN A 331 -11.93 -16.79 -11.49
N LEU A 332 -13.14 -16.95 -12.05
CA LEU A 332 -14.29 -17.52 -11.34
C LEU A 332 -14.17 -19.02 -11.07
N THR A 333 -13.13 -19.70 -11.59
CA THR A 333 -12.81 -21.07 -11.17
C THR A 333 -12.28 -21.14 -9.74
N PHE A 334 -11.85 -20.01 -9.16
CA PHE A 334 -11.30 -19.93 -7.81
C PHE A 334 -12.35 -19.40 -6.80
N PRO A 335 -12.75 -20.20 -5.78
CA PRO A 335 -13.81 -19.81 -4.85
C PRO A 335 -13.60 -18.47 -4.14
N HIS A 336 -12.37 -18.17 -3.74
CA HIS A 336 -12.05 -16.90 -3.07
C HIS A 336 -12.24 -15.67 -3.96
N ILE A 337 -12.12 -15.82 -5.29
CA ILE A 337 -12.45 -14.74 -6.24
C ILE A 337 -13.96 -14.57 -6.38
N VAL A 338 -14.73 -15.66 -6.38
CA VAL A 338 -16.20 -15.60 -6.37
C VAL A 338 -16.68 -14.89 -5.11
N GLU A 339 -16.15 -15.26 -3.94
CA GLU A 339 -16.44 -14.61 -2.66
C GLU A 339 -16.09 -13.12 -2.67
N PHE A 340 -14.92 -12.76 -3.18
CA PHE A 340 -14.52 -11.36 -3.36
C PHE A 340 -15.46 -10.61 -4.30
N ALA A 341 -15.81 -11.19 -5.45
CA ALA A 341 -16.67 -10.56 -6.44
C ALA A 341 -18.07 -10.28 -5.88
N GLU A 342 -18.68 -11.26 -5.20
CA GLU A 342 -20.03 -11.12 -4.63
C GLU A 342 -20.06 -10.31 -3.33
N GLY A 343 -19.07 -10.46 -2.46
CA GLY A 343 -19.05 -9.84 -1.13
C GLY A 343 -18.49 -8.42 -1.12
N ASN A 344 -17.58 -8.10 -2.05
CA ASN A 344 -16.85 -6.84 -2.05
C ASN A 344 -17.07 -6.05 -3.35
N LEU A 345 -16.62 -6.58 -4.49
CA LEU A 345 -16.55 -5.84 -5.75
C LEU A 345 -17.93 -5.37 -6.24
N LYS A 346 -18.89 -6.30 -6.36
CA LYS A 346 -20.27 -5.99 -6.81
C LYS A 346 -21.00 -5.07 -5.84
N ASN A 347 -20.68 -5.15 -4.56
CA ASN A 347 -21.31 -4.32 -3.53
C ASN A 347 -20.66 -2.93 -3.41
N GLY A 348 -19.58 -2.63 -4.16
CA GLY A 348 -18.90 -1.35 -4.10
C GLY A 348 -18.01 -1.13 -2.86
N VAL A 349 -17.81 -2.16 -2.02
CA VAL A 349 -17.26 -2.01 -0.67
C VAL A 349 -15.83 -1.44 -0.67
N CYS A 350 -14.96 -1.94 -1.55
CA CYS A 350 -13.58 -1.45 -1.63
C CYS A 350 -13.46 -0.02 -2.15
N PHE A 351 -14.47 0.55 -2.82
CA PHE A 351 -14.35 1.86 -3.46
C PHE A 351 -14.49 3.05 -2.50
N ARG A 352 -14.79 2.83 -1.21
CA ARG A 352 -15.07 3.94 -0.27
C ARG A 352 -13.94 4.96 -0.16
N HIS A 353 -12.70 4.49 -0.16
CA HIS A 353 -11.50 5.32 -0.19
C HIS A 353 -10.64 4.94 -1.37
N ARG A 354 -10.00 5.94 -1.98
CA ARG A 354 -9.04 5.73 -3.06
C ARG A 354 -7.71 6.42 -2.78
N SER A 355 -6.67 5.82 -3.33
CA SER A 355 -5.34 6.40 -3.44
C SER A 355 -4.75 6.10 -4.80
N VAL A 356 -3.82 6.92 -5.26
CA VAL A 356 -2.96 6.63 -6.41
C VAL A 356 -1.55 6.38 -5.92
N TRP A 357 -0.95 5.30 -6.39
CA TRP A 357 0.48 5.08 -6.26
C TRP A 357 1.19 5.95 -7.31
N HIS A 358 1.85 7.02 -6.87
CA HIS A 358 2.36 8.06 -7.79
C HIS A 358 3.49 7.60 -8.71
N ARG A 359 4.02 6.37 -8.57
CA ARG A 359 5.09 5.85 -9.44
C ARG A 359 4.60 4.75 -10.36
N ALA A 360 4.43 5.07 -11.63
CA ALA A 360 4.08 4.12 -12.67
C ALA A 360 5.33 3.52 -13.38
N ASP A 361 6.54 3.91 -12.99
CA ASP A 361 7.81 3.48 -13.59
C ASP A 361 8.38 2.17 -12.98
N LEU A 362 7.51 1.17 -12.90
CA LEU A 362 7.75 -0.07 -12.15
C LEU A 362 8.90 -0.92 -12.72
N LEU A 363 9.23 -0.74 -14.01
CA LEU A 363 10.32 -1.47 -14.67
C LEU A 363 11.62 -0.65 -14.74
N THR A 364 11.57 0.67 -14.90
CA THR A 364 12.78 1.50 -14.84
C THR A 364 13.31 1.60 -13.41
N SER A 365 12.43 1.66 -12.41
CA SER A 365 12.81 1.82 -11.00
C SER A 365 12.21 0.73 -10.08
N PRO A 366 12.50 -0.56 -10.32
CA PRO A 366 11.90 -1.66 -9.55
C PRO A 366 12.25 -1.61 -8.06
N TRP A 367 13.38 -0.99 -7.70
CA TRP A 367 13.78 -0.79 -6.31
C TRP A 367 12.96 0.28 -5.59
N MET A 368 11.92 0.86 -6.19
CA MET A 368 11.01 1.80 -5.53
C MET A 368 9.65 1.18 -5.19
N SER A 369 9.37 -0.03 -5.68
CA SER A 369 8.14 -0.76 -5.35
C SER A 369 8.18 -1.29 -3.91
N PRO A 370 7.04 -1.26 -3.19
CA PRO A 370 6.97 -1.74 -1.82
C PRO A 370 7.07 -3.27 -1.73
N PRO A 371 7.76 -3.83 -0.73
CA PRO A 371 8.05 -5.27 -0.66
C PRO A 371 6.95 -6.11 0.01
N GLY A 372 5.77 -5.55 0.27
CA GLY A 372 4.70 -6.21 1.03
C GLY A 372 3.31 -5.60 0.88
N HIS A 373 3.08 -4.76 -0.13
CA HIS A 373 1.83 -4.02 -0.27
C HIS A 373 0.60 -4.93 -0.30
N GLY A 374 -0.44 -4.55 0.45
CA GLY A 374 -1.68 -5.33 0.61
C GLY A 374 -1.54 -6.57 1.48
N SER A 375 -0.35 -6.86 2.03
CA SER A 375 -0.14 -7.93 3.02
C SER A 375 -0.19 -7.42 4.48
N LEU A 376 -0.30 -6.11 4.65
CA LEU A 376 -0.50 -5.39 5.91
C LEU A 376 -1.45 -4.21 5.66
N SER A 377 -1.86 -3.51 6.72
CA SER A 377 -2.54 -2.22 6.56
C SER A 377 -1.59 -1.25 5.86
N TYR A 378 -2.05 -0.63 4.76
CA TYR A 378 -1.23 0.22 3.89
C TYR A 378 -0.37 1.18 4.70
N CYS A 379 0.88 1.37 4.30
CA CYS A 379 1.81 2.21 5.06
C CYS A 379 2.74 3.02 4.19
N GLU A 380 2.75 2.77 2.89
CA GLU A 380 3.69 3.34 1.97
C GLU A 380 3.46 4.84 1.81
N THR A 381 4.55 5.60 1.89
CA THR A 381 4.53 7.07 1.74
C THR A 381 4.26 7.53 0.31
N GLY A 382 4.42 6.63 -0.67
CA GLY A 382 4.14 6.90 -2.09
C GLY A 382 2.66 6.91 -2.45
N LEU A 383 1.76 6.68 -1.50
CA LEU A 383 0.31 6.72 -1.69
C LEU A 383 -0.21 8.16 -1.54
N VAL A 384 -0.93 8.63 -2.56
CA VAL A 384 -1.64 9.91 -2.54
C VAL A 384 -3.12 9.62 -2.28
N TRP A 385 -3.64 9.98 -1.10
CA TRP A 385 -5.04 9.74 -0.72
C TRP A 385 -5.94 10.94 -1.05
N GLU A 386 -7.26 10.75 -1.03
CA GLU A 386 -8.18 11.88 -1.16
C GLU A 386 -8.09 12.81 0.04
N GLN A 387 -8.18 14.13 -0.18
CA GLN A 387 -8.08 15.14 0.88
C GLN A 387 -9.08 14.91 2.02
N ARG A 388 -10.26 14.37 1.70
CA ARG A 388 -11.31 14.02 2.68
C ARG A 388 -10.89 12.90 3.64
N ASP A 389 -9.91 12.08 3.28
CA ASP A 389 -9.51 10.90 4.04
C ASP A 389 -8.61 11.25 5.22
N LEU A 390 -7.95 12.42 5.18
CA LEU A 390 -7.18 12.96 6.30
C LEU A 390 -8.02 12.99 7.59
N ASP A 391 -9.27 13.47 7.49
CA ASP A 391 -10.22 13.56 8.61
C ASP A 391 -10.96 12.23 8.87
N ARG A 392 -10.74 11.21 8.04
CA ARG A 392 -11.37 9.87 8.15
C ARG A 392 -10.40 8.81 8.64
N GLY A 393 -9.36 9.23 9.34
CA GLY A 393 -8.41 8.33 10.00
C GLY A 393 -7.19 7.95 9.17
N PHE A 394 -6.95 8.59 8.01
CA PHE A 394 -5.76 8.37 7.19
C PHE A 394 -4.58 9.29 7.55
N GLY A 395 -4.61 9.92 8.73
CA GLY A 395 -3.60 10.89 9.16
C GLY A 395 -2.17 10.37 9.30
N MET A 396 -1.92 9.08 9.10
CA MET A 396 -0.58 8.49 9.01
C MET A 396 0.06 8.60 7.62
N PHE A 397 -0.64 9.05 6.58
CA PHE A 397 -0.07 9.23 5.24
C PHE A 397 0.37 10.67 5.00
N PRO A 398 1.42 10.90 4.19
CA PRO A 398 2.01 12.23 4.00
C PRO A 398 1.41 13.03 2.84
N ALA A 399 0.65 12.39 1.95
CA ALA A 399 0.21 13.01 0.70
C ALA A 399 -1.30 12.86 0.51
N PHE A 400 -1.94 14.00 0.26
CA PHE A 400 -3.37 14.12 0.00
C PHE A 400 -3.61 15.04 -1.18
N ALA A 401 -4.65 14.75 -1.95
CA ALA A 401 -5.02 15.56 -3.10
C ALA A 401 -6.54 15.70 -3.27
N ASP A 402 -6.96 16.74 -3.98
CA ASP A 402 -8.36 16.94 -4.34
C ASP A 402 -8.71 16.24 -5.66
N ALA A 403 -9.99 16.32 -6.05
CA ALA A 403 -10.46 15.74 -7.31
C ALA A 403 -9.75 16.32 -8.55
N GLN A 404 -9.25 17.57 -8.51
CA GLN A 404 -8.56 18.15 -9.65
C GLN A 404 -7.25 17.41 -9.93
N TRP A 405 -6.53 16.98 -8.90
CA TRP A 405 -5.32 16.18 -9.07
C TRP A 405 -5.64 14.76 -9.57
N PHE A 406 -6.66 14.10 -9.00
CA PHE A 406 -7.04 12.75 -9.42
C PHE A 406 -7.59 12.72 -10.85
N ASP A 407 -8.42 13.69 -11.24
CA ASP A 407 -9.10 13.68 -12.53
C ASP A 407 -8.31 14.44 -13.62
N ALA A 408 -7.15 15.03 -13.29
CA ALA A 408 -6.29 15.70 -14.25
C ALA A 408 -5.76 14.77 -15.35
N PRO A 409 -5.58 15.27 -16.59
CA PRO A 409 -4.85 14.56 -17.64
C PRO A 409 -3.44 14.13 -17.20
N PRO A 410 -2.85 13.11 -17.84
CA PRO A 410 -1.52 12.60 -17.49
C PRO A 410 -0.43 13.63 -17.79
N ALA A 411 -0.13 14.49 -16.81
CA ALA A 411 0.90 15.50 -16.92
C ALA A 411 2.29 14.86 -17.06
N GLY A 412 3.11 15.37 -17.98
CA GLY A 412 4.46 14.86 -18.22
C GLY A 412 4.53 13.50 -18.92
N TRP A 413 3.41 13.01 -19.45
CA TRP A 413 3.40 11.86 -20.36
C TRP A 413 3.84 12.33 -21.75
N GLU A 414 4.95 11.77 -22.26
CA GLU A 414 5.52 12.04 -23.59
C GLU A 414 5.58 10.80 -24.48
#